data_AF-A0A2V6MTB7-F1
#
_entry.id   AF-A0A2V6MTB7-F1
#
_cell.length_a   1.000
_cell.length_b   1.000
_cell.length_c   1.000
_cell.angle_alpha   90.00
_cell.angle_beta   90.00
_cell.angle_gamma   90.00
#
_symmetry.space_group_name_H-M   'P 1'
#
loop_
_entity.id
_entity.type
_entity.pdbx_description
1 polymer ?
#
loop_
_entity_poly.entity_id
_entity_poly.type
_entity_poly.pdbx_seq_one_letter_code
_entity_poly.pdbx_strand_id
1 'polypeptide(L)'
;KEFANWLKQFMTQIPVGREGSENADWLRVAISPDPSDPKLAHLDGLNLSRAWMLEGILSALPDDDPRRPALQAAADAHRHAGLAAVTGEHYEGGHWLGSFAVYLTTQRGIEPDRH
;
A
#
# COMPACT_ATOMS: atom_id res chain seq x y z
N LYS A 1 15.99 -2.45 -13.49
CA LYS A 1 16.64 -3.77 -13.22
C LYS A 1 17.46 -3.76 -11.93
N GLU A 2 18.28 -2.75 -11.64
CA GLU A 2 19.04 -2.68 -10.38
C GLU A 2 18.15 -2.66 -9.13
N PHE A 3 17.09 -1.85 -9.13
CA PHE A 3 16.12 -1.80 -8.03
C PHE A 3 15.47 -3.17 -7.76
N ALA A 4 15.03 -3.89 -8.79
CA ALA A 4 14.43 -5.22 -8.64
C ALA A 4 15.39 -6.22 -7.98
N ASN A 5 16.68 -6.17 -8.33
CA ASN A 5 17.72 -7.01 -7.74
C ASN A 5 17.99 -6.62 -6.28
N TRP A 6 18.08 -5.31 -5.98
CA TRP A 6 18.22 -4.82 -4.62
C TRP A 6 17.04 -5.25 -3.75
N LEU A 7 15.80 -5.06 -4.23
CA LEU A 7 14.59 -5.42 -3.50
C LEU A 7 14.54 -6.92 -3.19
N LYS A 8 15.06 -7.76 -4.09
CA LYS A 8 15.12 -9.22 -3.89
C LYS A 8 16.03 -9.57 -2.71
N GLN A 9 17.10 -8.82 -2.51
CA GLN A 9 18.05 -9.02 -1.42
C GLN A 9 17.59 -8.37 -0.13
N PHE A 10 16.95 -7.21 -0.21
CA PHE A 10 16.51 -6.42 0.93
C PHE A 10 15.22 -6.95 1.58
N MET A 11 14.24 -7.37 0.76
CA MET A 11 12.96 -7.89 1.24
C MET A 11 12.71 -9.31 0.73
N THR A 12 13.38 -10.26 1.36
CA THR A 12 13.30 -11.69 1.02
C THR A 12 11.95 -12.31 1.37
N GLN A 13 11.14 -11.65 2.20
CA GLN A 13 9.84 -12.12 2.64
C GLN A 13 8.71 -11.87 1.64
N ILE A 14 8.95 -11.15 0.53
CA ILE A 14 7.92 -10.93 -0.49
C ILE A 14 7.65 -12.27 -1.19
N PRO A 15 6.42 -12.80 -1.12
CA PRO A 15 6.12 -14.07 -1.75
C PRO A 15 6.29 -14.03 -3.27
N VAL A 16 6.66 -15.16 -3.84
CA VAL A 16 6.80 -15.37 -5.29
C VAL A 16 6.03 -16.61 -5.72
N GLY A 17 5.43 -16.56 -6.91
CA GLY A 17 4.67 -17.69 -7.47
C GLY A 17 3.23 -17.77 -6.96
N ARG A 18 2.41 -18.59 -7.64
CA ARG A 18 0.94 -18.62 -7.53
C ARG A 18 0.43 -18.69 -6.08
N GLU A 19 0.95 -19.62 -5.28
CA GLU A 19 0.45 -19.88 -3.92
C GLU A 19 0.70 -18.72 -2.94
N GLY A 20 1.76 -17.94 -3.14
CA GLY A 20 2.07 -16.78 -2.30
C GLY A 20 1.50 -15.45 -2.82
N SER A 21 1.01 -15.43 -4.06
CA SER A 21 0.75 -14.20 -4.80
C SER A 21 -0.68 -13.67 -4.70
N GLU A 22 -1.60 -14.48 -4.19
CA GLU A 22 -3.04 -14.16 -4.15
C GLU A 22 -3.50 -13.64 -2.78
N ASN A 23 -2.64 -13.65 -1.76
CA ASN A 23 -3.02 -13.25 -0.40
C ASN A 23 -2.01 -12.26 0.21
N ALA A 24 -2.53 -11.19 0.80
CA ALA A 24 -1.79 -10.14 1.49
C ALA A 24 -1.28 -10.55 2.90
N ASP A 25 -1.46 -11.81 3.32
CA ASP A 25 -1.13 -12.29 4.67
C ASP A 25 0.33 -12.06 5.10
N TRP A 26 1.26 -11.98 4.13
CA TRP A 26 2.67 -11.67 4.37
C TRP A 26 2.90 -10.22 4.83
N LEU A 27 1.93 -9.32 4.57
CA LEU A 27 1.93 -7.92 4.98
C LEU A 27 0.50 -7.49 5.37
N ARG A 28 0.10 -7.86 6.59
CA ARG A 28 -1.26 -7.62 7.07
C ARG A 28 -1.58 -6.13 7.24
N VAL A 29 -2.83 -5.79 6.97
CA VAL A 29 -3.40 -4.47 7.25
C VAL A 29 -3.36 -4.16 8.75
N ALA A 30 -3.15 -2.89 9.07
CA ALA A 30 -3.40 -2.40 10.43
C ALA A 30 -4.91 -2.38 10.66
N ILE A 31 -5.38 -2.94 11.77
CA ILE A 31 -6.81 -2.94 12.13
C ILE A 31 -6.98 -2.00 13.32
N SER A 32 -7.89 -1.04 13.22
CA SER A 32 -8.30 -0.25 14.38
C SER A 32 -9.13 -1.13 15.32
N PRO A 33 -8.72 -1.34 16.58
CA PRO A 33 -9.50 -2.10 17.55
C PRO A 33 -10.80 -1.38 17.97
N ASP A 34 -10.88 -0.07 17.76
CA ASP A 34 -12.07 0.75 17.98
C ASP A 34 -12.19 1.84 16.91
N PRO A 35 -13.00 1.63 15.86
CA PRO A 35 -13.22 2.62 14.79
C PRO A 35 -13.88 3.93 15.24
N SER A 36 -14.45 3.98 16.45
CA SER A 36 -15.06 5.19 17.00
C SER A 36 -14.07 6.06 17.78
N ASP A 37 -12.87 5.56 18.10
CA ASP A 37 -11.82 6.34 18.74
C ASP A 37 -11.02 7.14 17.68
N PRO A 38 -11.17 8.47 17.61
CA PRO A 38 -10.45 9.30 16.63
C PRO A 38 -8.94 9.27 16.84
N LYS A 39 -8.45 8.87 18.03
CA LYS A 39 -7.02 8.69 18.26
C LYS A 39 -6.45 7.54 17.46
N LEU A 40 -7.27 6.54 17.08
CA LEU A 40 -6.85 5.37 16.33
C LEU A 40 -6.91 5.55 14.81
N ALA A 41 -7.46 6.68 14.32
CA ALA A 41 -7.51 7.04 12.90
C ALA A 41 -6.12 7.05 12.23
N HIS A 42 -5.02 7.17 13.01
CA HIS A 42 -3.65 7.04 12.50
C HIS A 42 -3.35 5.67 11.86
N LEU A 43 -4.04 4.61 12.27
CA LEU A 43 -3.89 3.28 11.68
C LEU A 43 -4.46 3.21 10.26
N ASP A 44 -5.49 3.99 9.96
CA ASP A 44 -6.11 4.02 8.64
C ASP A 44 -5.22 4.71 7.61
N GLY A 45 -4.65 5.87 7.97
CA GLY A 45 -3.68 6.50 7.06
C GLY A 45 -2.32 5.79 7.04
N LEU A 46 -1.97 4.97 8.04
CA LEU A 46 -0.86 4.01 7.92
C LEU A 46 -1.14 3.00 6.80
N ASN A 47 -2.36 2.46 6.72
CA ASN A 47 -2.75 1.59 5.61
C ASN A 47 -2.67 2.33 4.26
N LEU A 48 -3.20 3.56 4.15
CA LEU A 48 -3.10 4.33 2.90
C LEU A 48 -1.66 4.64 2.50
N SER A 49 -0.81 4.99 3.46
CA SER A 49 0.63 5.22 3.22
C SER A 49 1.31 3.95 2.71
N ARG A 50 1.01 2.78 3.30
CA ARG A 50 1.53 1.49 2.83
C ARG A 50 1.06 1.16 1.42
N ALA A 51 -0.23 1.34 1.11
CA ALA A 51 -0.75 1.14 -0.23
C ALA A 51 0.02 2.00 -1.26
N TRP A 52 0.19 3.29 -0.98
CA TRP A 52 0.93 4.20 -1.85
C TRP A 52 2.41 3.78 -2.04
N MET A 53 3.10 3.39 -0.97
CA MET A 53 4.49 2.91 -1.08
C MET A 53 4.59 1.62 -1.90
N LEU A 54 3.66 0.68 -1.72
CA LEU A 54 3.64 -0.58 -2.47
C LEU A 54 3.38 -0.34 -3.97
N GLU A 55 2.52 0.61 -4.31
CA GLU A 55 2.31 1.05 -5.69
C GLU A 55 3.56 1.69 -6.30
N GLY A 56 4.29 2.49 -5.52
CA GLY A 56 5.60 3.02 -5.95
C GLY A 56 6.66 1.93 -6.17
N ILE A 57 6.63 0.86 -5.36
CA ILE A 57 7.48 -0.32 -5.60
C ILE A 57 7.08 -1.00 -6.91
N LEU A 58 5.77 -1.26 -7.11
CA LEU A 58 5.23 -1.89 -8.32
C LEU A 58 5.59 -1.13 -9.60
N SER A 59 5.53 0.21 -9.58
CA SER A 59 5.89 1.03 -10.74
C SER A 59 7.36 0.96 -11.13
N ALA A 60 8.25 0.56 -10.20
CA ALA A 60 9.68 0.42 -10.44
C ALA A 60 10.11 -1.02 -10.80
N LEU A 61 9.18 -1.98 -10.76
CA LEU A 61 9.44 -3.38 -11.12
C LEU A 61 9.15 -3.64 -12.61
N PRO A 62 9.90 -4.53 -13.28
CA PRO A 62 9.52 -5.07 -14.58
C PRO A 62 8.12 -5.71 -14.54
N ASP A 63 7.41 -5.72 -15.66
CA ASP A 63 6.05 -6.29 -15.76
C ASP A 63 5.99 -7.80 -15.50
N ASP A 64 7.08 -8.51 -15.79
CA ASP A 64 7.24 -9.94 -15.58
C ASP A 64 7.84 -10.31 -14.21
N ASP A 65 8.01 -9.34 -13.31
CA ASP A 65 8.58 -9.61 -11.99
C ASP A 65 7.64 -10.50 -11.15
N PRO A 66 8.11 -11.66 -10.65
CA PRO A 66 7.27 -12.66 -10.00
C PRO A 66 6.68 -12.22 -8.67
N ARG A 67 7.12 -11.07 -8.11
CA ARG A 67 6.61 -10.50 -6.86
C ARG A 67 5.40 -9.59 -7.07
N ARG A 68 5.15 -9.13 -8.30
CA ARG A 68 4.08 -8.16 -8.59
C ARG A 68 2.73 -8.57 -8.03
N PRO A 69 2.24 -9.83 -8.18
CA PRO A 69 0.90 -10.12 -7.73
C PRO A 69 0.78 -10.10 -6.19
N ALA A 70 1.82 -10.54 -5.45
CA ALA A 70 1.85 -10.42 -3.98
C ALA A 70 1.87 -8.97 -3.49
N LEU A 71 2.64 -8.11 -4.18
CA LEU A 71 2.69 -6.67 -3.89
C LEU A 71 1.36 -5.98 -4.22
N GLN A 72 0.73 -6.36 -5.33
CA GLN A 72 -0.57 -5.83 -5.75
C GLN A 72 -1.65 -6.22 -4.73
N ALA A 73 -1.72 -7.50 -4.33
CA ALA A 73 -2.67 -7.97 -3.33
C ALA A 73 -2.53 -7.22 -1.99
N ALA A 74 -1.28 -6.98 -1.55
CA ALA A 74 -1.03 -6.19 -0.34
C ALA A 74 -1.42 -4.72 -0.50
N ALA A 75 -1.10 -4.09 -1.64
CA ALA A 75 -1.48 -2.71 -1.94
C ALA A 75 -3.00 -2.54 -1.90
N ASP A 76 -3.73 -3.45 -2.55
CA ASP A 76 -5.20 -3.43 -2.62
C ASP A 76 -5.84 -3.64 -1.24
N ALA A 77 -5.32 -4.60 -0.45
CA ALA A 77 -5.81 -4.83 0.91
C ALA A 77 -5.64 -3.61 1.81
N HIS A 78 -4.47 -2.98 1.79
CA HIS A 78 -4.20 -1.75 2.54
C HIS A 78 -5.04 -0.57 2.05
N ARG A 79 -5.18 -0.40 0.73
CA ARG A 79 -6.02 0.64 0.13
C ARG A 79 -7.47 0.48 0.59
N HIS A 80 -8.01 -0.73 0.52
CA HIS A 80 -9.38 -1.01 0.93
C HIS A 80 -9.58 -0.71 2.43
N ALA A 81 -8.70 -1.22 3.30
CA ALA A 81 -8.79 -0.99 4.74
C ALA A 81 -8.71 0.51 5.08
N GLY A 82 -7.76 1.24 4.48
CA GLY A 82 -7.59 2.66 4.73
C GLY A 82 -8.74 3.53 4.20
N LEU A 83 -9.32 3.19 3.06
CA LEU A 83 -10.45 3.95 2.48
C LEU A 83 -11.78 3.66 3.19
N ALA A 84 -12.01 2.43 3.65
CA ALA A 84 -13.24 2.07 4.37
C ALA A 84 -13.44 2.94 5.63
N ALA A 85 -12.35 3.29 6.30
CA ALA A 85 -12.37 4.17 7.47
C ALA A 85 -12.68 5.64 7.13
N VAL A 86 -12.30 6.11 5.93
CA VAL A 86 -12.58 7.49 5.47
C VAL A 86 -14.06 7.67 5.11
N THR A 87 -14.75 6.60 4.71
CA THR A 87 -16.18 6.63 4.37
C THR A 87 -17.12 6.44 5.56
N GLY A 88 -16.61 6.14 6.76
CA GLY A 88 -17.41 5.97 7.97
C GLY A 88 -17.83 7.30 8.60
N GLU A 89 -19.02 7.35 9.22
CA GLU A 89 -19.69 8.54 9.79
C GLU A 89 -18.95 9.26 10.95
N HIS A 90 -17.68 8.94 11.22
CA HIS A 90 -16.91 9.44 12.37
C HIS A 90 -15.62 10.16 11.96
N TYR A 91 -15.69 11.02 10.95
CA TYR A 91 -14.56 11.79 10.44
C TYR A 91 -14.20 12.99 11.36
N GLU A 92 -13.60 12.71 12.53
CA GLU A 92 -12.98 13.73 13.39
C GLU A 92 -11.43 13.68 13.37
N GLY A 93 -10.83 13.18 12.28
CA GLY A 93 -9.36 13.04 12.12
C GLY A 93 -8.74 13.75 10.91
N GLY A 94 -9.49 14.66 10.26
CA GLY A 94 -9.20 15.17 8.93
C GLY A 94 -8.18 16.30 8.83
N HIS A 95 -6.92 16.11 9.24
CA HIS A 95 -5.87 17.11 8.95
C HIS A 95 -4.54 16.53 8.42
N TRP A 96 -4.29 15.22 8.52
CA TRP A 96 -3.03 14.60 8.05
C TRP A 96 -3.21 13.62 6.87
N LEU A 97 -4.43 13.12 6.67
CA LEU A 97 -4.80 12.20 5.58
C LEU A 97 -4.84 12.86 4.19
N GLY A 98 -5.14 14.16 4.12
CA GLY A 98 -5.23 14.90 2.85
C GLY A 98 -3.92 14.86 2.05
N SER A 99 -2.76 14.94 2.72
CA SER A 99 -1.46 14.90 2.05
C SER A 99 -1.22 13.56 1.36
N PHE A 100 -1.48 12.44 2.04
CA PHE A 100 -1.31 11.10 1.45
C PHE A 100 -2.34 10.81 0.36
N ALA A 101 -3.60 11.23 0.54
CA ALA A 101 -4.62 11.12 -0.48
C ALA A 101 -4.24 11.92 -1.74
N VAL A 102 -3.64 13.11 -1.60
CA VAL A 102 -3.13 13.89 -2.74
C VAL A 102 -1.98 13.15 -3.43
N TYR A 103 -0.99 12.63 -2.71
CA TYR A 103 0.11 11.86 -3.32
C TYR A 103 -0.39 10.63 -4.09
N LEU A 104 -1.34 9.90 -3.52
CA LEU A 104 -1.97 8.74 -4.15
C LEU A 104 -2.80 9.12 -5.38
N THR A 105 -3.63 10.15 -5.28
CA THR A 105 -4.54 10.56 -6.37
C THR A 105 -3.80 11.24 -7.51
N THR A 106 -2.71 11.97 -7.22
CA THR A 106 -1.94 12.70 -8.22
C THR A 106 -0.75 11.93 -8.78
N GLN A 107 -0.48 10.72 -8.25
CA GLN A 107 0.68 9.91 -8.59
C GLN A 107 2.01 10.66 -8.49
N ARG A 108 2.09 11.69 -7.63
CA ARG A 108 3.27 12.56 -7.53
C ARG A 108 4.44 11.75 -6.97
N GLY A 109 5.56 11.73 -7.69
CA GLY A 109 6.72 10.90 -7.36
C GLY A 109 6.75 9.53 -8.05
N ILE A 110 5.74 9.21 -8.84
CA ILE A 110 5.75 8.10 -9.81
C ILE A 110 6.10 8.71 -11.16
N GLU A 111 7.28 8.43 -11.72
CA GLU A 111 7.62 8.85 -13.08
C GLU A 111 6.81 8.01 -14.08
N PRO A 112 6.02 8.62 -14.99
CA PRO A 112 5.49 7.90 -16.13
C PRO A 112 6.61 7.64 -17.14
N ASP A 113 6.60 6.45 -17.74
CA ASP A 113 7.61 5.93 -18.66
C ASP A 113 8.21 7.01 -19.59
N ARG A 114 9.54 7.15 -19.54
CA ARG A 114 10.29 7.84 -20.60
C ARG A 114 10.43 6.88 -21.78
N HIS A 115 9.73 7.20 -22.86
CA HIS A 115 9.99 6.67 -24.21
C HIS A 115 11.43 6.93 -24.65
#